data_AF-A0A7V9KRV9-F1
#
_entry.id   AF-A0A7V9KRV9-F1
#
_cell.length_a   1.000
_cell.length_b   1.000
_cell.length_c   1.000
_cell.angle_alpha   90.00
_cell.angle_beta   90.00
_cell.angle_gamma   90.00
#
_symmetry.space_group_name_H-M   'P 1'
#
loop_
_entity.id
_entity.type
_entity.pdbx_description
1 polymer ?
#
loop_
_entity_poly.entity_id
_entity_poly.type
_entity_poly.pdbx_seq_one_letter_code
_entity_poly.pdbx_strand_id
1 'polypeptide(L)'
;EKVQREDAELVALAVSDLAAAVGLAGPPLDAVVTRWDGGLPQYTVGHRERVTRIRSAVALLPSLEVCGAAYDGIGVAACVADGQGAADRLLASLGTPGTMKT
;
A
#
# COMPACT_ATOMS: atom_id res chain seq x y z
N GLU A 1 -11.05 5.00 -13.76
CA GLU A 1 -11.68 5.63 -14.94
C GLU A 1 -10.84 6.76 -15.53
N LYS A 2 -10.45 7.81 -14.78
CA LYS A 2 -9.61 8.90 -15.34
C LYS A 2 -8.20 8.49 -15.80
N VAL A 3 -7.61 7.42 -15.24
CA VAL A 3 -6.24 6.98 -15.54
C VAL A 3 -6.12 6.24 -16.88
N GLN A 4 -7.24 5.87 -17.51
CA GLN A 4 -7.29 5.08 -18.75
C GLN A 4 -7.30 5.97 -20.01
N ARG A 5 -6.96 7.26 -19.89
CA ARG A 5 -6.78 8.17 -21.02
C ARG A 5 -5.43 7.96 -21.69
N GLU A 6 -5.28 8.42 -22.92
CA GLU A 6 -3.97 8.48 -23.59
C GLU A 6 -2.97 9.34 -22.81
N ASP A 7 -1.68 8.98 -22.88
CA ASP A 7 -0.61 9.69 -22.14
C ASP A 7 -0.61 11.19 -22.44
N ALA A 8 -0.78 11.56 -23.71
CA ALA A 8 -0.81 12.95 -24.15
C ALA A 8 -1.94 13.76 -23.48
N GLU A 9 -3.10 13.14 -23.25
CA GLU A 9 -4.21 13.80 -22.54
C GLU A 9 -3.89 13.99 -21.07
N LEU A 10 -3.27 12.99 -20.42
CA LEU A 10 -2.88 13.07 -19.02
C LEU A 10 -1.81 14.14 -18.79
N VAL A 11 -0.84 14.24 -19.70
CA VAL A 11 0.18 15.30 -19.68
C VAL A 11 -0.45 16.67 -19.89
N ALA A 12 -1.36 16.82 -20.87
CA ALA A 12 -2.04 18.08 -21.12
C ALA A 12 -2.86 18.57 -19.90
N LEU A 13 -3.56 17.65 -19.23
CA LEU A 13 -4.28 17.94 -17.99
C LEU A 13 -3.33 18.39 -16.87
N ALA A 14 -2.24 17.65 -16.65
CA ALA A 14 -1.26 17.99 -15.61
C ALA A 14 -0.59 19.37 -15.85
N VAL A 15 -0.26 19.69 -17.10
CA VAL A 15 0.30 21.01 -17.48
C VAL A 15 -0.73 22.12 -17.26
N SER A 16 -2.00 21.89 -17.63
CA SER A 16 -3.08 22.84 -17.38
C SER A 16 -3.26 23.11 -15.88
N ASP A 17 -3.29 22.07 -15.05
CA ASP A 17 -3.42 22.20 -13.60
C ASP A 17 -2.20 22.91 -12.99
N LEU A 18 -0.99 22.61 -13.46
CA LEU A 18 0.24 23.28 -13.03
C LEU A 18 0.22 24.77 -13.37
N ALA A 19 -0.19 25.13 -14.58
CA ALA A 19 -0.31 26.53 -15.00
C ALA A 19 -1.34 27.28 -14.13
N ALA A 20 -2.48 26.65 -13.83
CA ALA A 20 -3.49 27.23 -12.95
C ALA A 20 -2.99 27.38 -11.50
N ALA A 21 -2.20 26.44 -11.01
CA ALA A 21 -1.72 26.43 -9.62
C ALA A 21 -0.57 27.40 -9.35
N VAL A 22 0.40 27.52 -10.27
CA VAL A 22 1.66 28.26 -10.03
C VAL A 22 2.02 29.26 -11.13
N GLY A 23 1.19 29.43 -12.17
CA GLY A 23 1.43 30.39 -13.24
C GLY A 23 2.54 30.00 -14.24
N LEU A 24 3.06 28.78 -14.15
CA LEU A 24 4.07 28.27 -15.07
C LEU A 24 3.39 27.79 -16.36
N ALA A 25 3.72 28.41 -17.49
CA ALA A 25 3.16 28.09 -18.80
C ALA A 25 4.25 27.60 -19.78
N GLY A 26 3.84 26.75 -20.72
CA GLY A 26 4.70 26.18 -21.76
C GLY A 26 4.70 24.65 -21.74
N PRO A 27 5.19 24.01 -22.81
CA PRO A 27 5.30 22.55 -22.87
C PRO A 27 6.38 22.04 -21.90
N PRO A 28 6.21 20.85 -21.31
CA PRO A 28 7.27 20.23 -20.52
C PRO A 28 8.44 19.85 -21.44
N LEU A 29 9.66 19.89 -20.89
CA LEU A 29 10.86 19.39 -21.59
C LEU A 29 10.78 17.87 -21.79
N ASP A 30 10.24 17.17 -20.79
CA ASP A 30 10.07 15.72 -20.79
C ASP A 30 8.84 15.34 -19.94
N ALA A 31 8.22 14.21 -20.24
CA ALA A 31 7.06 13.70 -19.53
C ALA A 31 7.05 12.17 -19.49
N VAL A 32 6.77 11.62 -18.29
CA VAL A 32 6.60 10.19 -18.08
C VAL A 32 5.26 9.96 -17.38
N VAL A 33 4.44 9.07 -17.95
CA VAL A 33 3.16 8.65 -17.36
C VAL A 33 3.30 7.26 -16.79
N THR A 34 3.02 7.11 -15.49
CA THR A 34 2.93 5.82 -14.81
C THR A 34 1.53 5.61 -14.27
N ARG A 35 0.88 4.51 -14.66
CA ARG A 35 -0.47 4.16 -14.21
C ARG A 35 -0.40 3.19 -13.04
N TRP A 36 -1.14 3.49 -11.97
CA TRP A 36 -1.23 2.67 -10.77
C TRP A 36 -2.68 2.21 -10.56
N ASP A 37 -3.12 1.23 -11.34
CA ASP A 37 -4.46 0.65 -11.20
C ASP A 37 -4.57 -0.10 -9.86
N GLY A 38 -5.53 0.31 -9.03
CA GLY A 38 -5.64 -0.21 -7.66
C GLY A 38 -4.46 0.15 -6.75
N GLY A 39 -3.66 1.16 -7.10
CA GLY A 39 -2.40 1.47 -6.41
C GLY A 39 -2.54 1.98 -4.97
N LEU A 40 -3.73 2.43 -4.57
CA LEU A 40 -4.01 2.88 -3.20
C LEU A 40 -5.23 2.17 -2.62
N PRO A 41 -5.05 1.33 -1.58
CA PRO A 41 -6.16 0.74 -0.84
C PRO A 41 -7.13 1.81 -0.35
N GLN A 42 -8.43 1.58 -0.52
CA GLN A 42 -9.47 2.49 -0.07
C GLN A 42 -10.13 1.95 1.20
N TYR A 43 -9.91 2.64 2.33
CA TYR A 43 -10.50 2.27 3.61
C TYR A 43 -11.92 2.81 3.71
N THR A 44 -12.87 2.09 3.13
CA THR A 44 -14.29 2.43 3.22
C THR A 44 -14.85 2.17 4.61
N VAL A 45 -16.03 2.70 4.92
CA VAL A 45 -16.75 2.41 6.17
C VAL A 45 -16.80 0.90 6.42
N GLY A 46 -16.52 0.48 7.66
CA GLY A 46 -16.40 -0.92 8.04
C GLY A 46 -14.99 -1.52 7.89
N HIS A 47 -13.98 -0.70 7.52
CA HIS A 47 -12.61 -1.18 7.28
C HIS A 47 -11.99 -1.85 8.50
N ARG A 48 -12.10 -1.20 9.66
CA ARG A 48 -11.50 -1.72 10.90
C ARG A 48 -12.11 -3.06 11.30
N GLU A 49 -13.41 -3.22 11.14
CA GLU A 49 -14.15 -4.46 11.42
C GLU A 49 -13.73 -5.57 10.44
N ARG A 50 -13.51 -5.24 9.16
CA ARG A 50 -12.97 -6.18 8.17
C ARG A 50 -11.56 -6.62 8.54
N VAL A 51 -10.67 -5.68 8.89
CA VAL A 51 -9.29 -5.98 9.30
C VAL A 51 -9.26 -6.84 10.55
N THR A 52 -10.05 -6.52 11.58
CA THR A 52 -10.18 -7.35 12.78
C THR A 52 -10.59 -8.77 12.43
N ARG A 53 -11.62 -8.95 11.61
CA ARG A 53 -12.07 -10.28 11.17
C ARG A 53 -10.99 -11.05 10.43
N ILE A 54 -10.22 -10.38 9.55
CA ILE A 54 -9.09 -11.01 8.87
C ILE A 54 -8.04 -11.47 9.88
N ARG A 55 -7.61 -10.58 10.79
CA ARG A 55 -6.60 -10.91 11.80
C ARG A 55 -7.08 -12.04 12.74
N SER A 56 -8.35 -12.06 13.13
CA SER A 56 -8.93 -13.16 13.91
C SER A 56 -8.90 -14.50 13.17
N ALA A 57 -9.17 -14.50 11.85
CA ALA A 57 -9.08 -15.71 11.05
C ALA A 57 -7.62 -16.17 10.86
N VAL A 58 -6.70 -15.23 10.63
CA VAL A 58 -5.26 -15.50 10.50
C VAL A 58 -4.67 -16.04 11.80
N ALA A 59 -5.12 -15.58 12.96
CA ALA A 59 -4.65 -16.05 14.27
C ALA A 59 -4.91 -17.56 14.52
N LEU A 60 -5.78 -18.20 13.72
CA LEU A 60 -5.98 -19.65 13.74
C LEU A 60 -4.84 -20.43 13.06
N LEU A 61 -3.91 -19.74 12.39
CA LEU A 61 -2.79 -20.28 11.62
C LEU A 61 -1.46 -19.80 12.25
N PRO A 62 -0.81 -20.61 13.13
CA PRO A 62 0.32 -20.15 13.95
C PRO A 62 1.56 -19.66 13.18
N SER A 63 1.69 -20.05 11.92
CA SER A 63 2.82 -19.73 11.05
C SER A 63 2.48 -18.68 9.98
N LEU A 64 1.39 -17.93 10.16
CA LEU A 64 0.95 -16.91 9.22
C LEU A 64 0.67 -15.59 9.95
N GLU A 65 1.24 -14.51 9.42
CA GLU A 65 0.93 -13.14 9.81
C GLU A 65 0.60 -12.33 8.56
N VAL A 66 -0.18 -11.26 8.74
CA VAL A 66 -0.54 -10.34 7.66
C VAL A 66 -0.16 -8.91 8.03
N CYS A 67 0.37 -8.18 7.06
CA CYS A 67 0.82 -6.81 7.21
C CYS A 67 0.79 -6.04 5.88
N GLY A 68 0.87 -4.71 5.97
CA GLY A 68 1.04 -3.80 4.84
C GLY A 68 -0.15 -2.87 4.62
N ALA A 69 -0.15 -2.19 3.46
CA ALA A 69 -1.05 -1.07 3.16
C ALA A 69 -2.54 -1.41 3.18
N ALA A 70 -2.92 -2.69 3.19
CA ALA A 70 -4.30 -3.12 3.26
C ALA A 70 -4.89 -3.12 4.68
N TYR A 71 -4.08 -2.96 5.73
CA TYR A 71 -4.50 -3.13 7.11
C TYR A 71 -4.58 -1.79 7.85
N ASP A 72 -3.51 -1.41 8.56
CA ASP A 72 -3.57 -0.36 9.59
C ASP A 72 -2.93 0.97 9.15
N GLY A 73 -2.56 1.10 7.87
CA GLY A 73 -2.08 2.36 7.30
C GLY A 73 -1.45 2.22 5.92
N ILE A 74 -1.71 3.19 5.04
CA ILE A 74 -1.24 3.18 3.64
C ILE A 74 0.20 3.67 3.52
N GLY A 75 0.61 4.62 4.38
CA GLY A 75 1.91 5.27 4.28
C GLY A 75 3.08 4.28 4.46
N VAL A 76 4.20 4.56 3.81
CA VAL A 76 5.41 3.72 3.85
C VAL A 76 5.84 3.43 5.28
N ALA A 77 5.90 4.45 6.15
CA ALA A 77 6.29 4.27 7.54
C ALA A 77 5.33 3.35 8.32
N ALA A 78 4.01 3.44 8.05
CA ALA A 78 3.02 2.56 8.65
C ALA A 78 3.18 1.12 8.17
N CYS A 79 3.42 0.91 6.87
CA CYS A 79 3.68 -0.42 6.30
C CYS A 79 4.96 -1.04 6.87
N VAL A 80 6.03 -0.26 7.05
CA VAL A 80 7.29 -0.73 7.65
C VAL A 80 7.05 -1.15 9.10
N ALA A 81 6.38 -0.32 9.90
CA ALA A 81 6.09 -0.65 11.30
C ALA A 81 5.19 -1.89 11.43
N ASP A 82 4.15 -2.01 10.60
CA ASP A 82 3.26 -3.18 10.59
C ASP A 82 4.00 -4.45 10.15
N GLY A 83 4.89 -4.34 9.15
CA GLY A 83 5.74 -5.45 8.71
C GLY A 83 6.71 -5.93 9.78
N GLN A 84 7.38 -5.00 10.48
CA GLN A 84 8.25 -5.33 11.62
C GLN A 84 7.46 -6.02 12.73
N GLY A 85 6.32 -5.47 13.13
CA GLY A 85 5.48 -6.07 14.16
C GLY A 85 4.94 -7.46 13.77
N ALA A 86 4.62 -7.69 12.49
CA ALA A 86 4.22 -9.00 11.99
C ALA A 86 5.37 -10.01 12.03
N ALA A 87 6.59 -9.61 11.66
CA ALA A 87 7.76 -10.46 11.77
C ALA A 87 8.05 -10.86 13.23
N ASP A 88 7.97 -9.91 14.16
CA ASP A 88 8.18 -10.18 15.60
C ASP A 88 7.15 -11.18 16.14
N ARG A 89 5.87 -11.01 15.81
CA ARG A 89 4.81 -11.95 16.22
C ARG A 89 5.00 -13.34 15.63
N LEU A 90 5.38 -13.43 14.35
CA LEU A 90 5.64 -14.70 13.69
C LEU A 90 6.85 -15.42 14.30
N LEU A 91 7.94 -14.71 14.57
CA LEU A 91 9.12 -15.31 15.21
C LEU A 91 8.81 -15.79 16.64
N ALA A 92 7.98 -15.04 17.37
CA ALA A 92 7.53 -15.46 18.70
C ALA A 92 6.63 -16.71 18.66
N SER A 93 5.82 -16.89 17.61
CA SER A 93 4.91 -18.05 17.49
C SER A 93 5.60 -19.33 17.04
N LEU A 94 6.72 -19.24 16.31
CA LEU A 94 7.44 -20.40 15.78
C LEU A 94 8.21 -21.20 16.84
N GLY A 95 8.43 -20.64 18.04
CA GLY A 95 9.28 -21.24 19.07
C GLY A 95 10.75 -21.35 18.63
N THR A 96 11.69 -21.40 19.57
CA THR A 96 13.09 -21.66 19.23
C THR A 96 13.18 -22.98 18.47
N PRO A 97 13.84 -23.06 17.29
CA PRO A 97 13.99 -24.32 16.59
C PRO A 97 14.62 -25.33 17.55
N GLY A 98 13.83 -26.35 17.92
CA GLY A 98 14.29 -27.42 18.78
C GLY A 98 15.52 -28.03 18.16
N THR A 99 16.64 -28.03 18.89
CA THR A 99 17.88 -28.72 18.54
C THR A 99 17.50 -30.12 18.03
N MET A 100 17.68 -30.35 16.73
CA MET A 100 17.45 -31.65 16.12
C MET A 100 18.50 -32.58 16.73
N LYS A 101 18.10 -33.42 17.71
CA LYS A 101 18.99 -34.44 18.28
C LYS A 101 19.22 -35.49 17.20
N THR A 102 20.48 -35.60 16.79
CA THR A 102 21.03 -36.67 15.93
C THR A 102 20.83 -38.05 16.53
#